data_AF-A0A1J4T843-F1
#
_entry.id   AF-A0A1J4T843-F1
#
_cell.length_a   1.000
_cell.length_b   1.000
_cell.length_c   1.000
_cell.angle_alpha   90.00
_cell.angle_beta   90.00
_cell.angle_gamma   90.00
#
_symmetry.space_group_name_H-M   'P 1'
#
loop_
_entity.id
_entity.type
_entity.pdbx_description
1 polymer ?
#
loop_
_entity_poly.entity_id
_entity_poly.type
_entity_poly.pdbx_seq_one_letter_code
_entity_poly.pdbx_strand_id
1 'polypeptide(L)'
;MSIKKKKIKVSAKDIFDKYLANSLIGKNSSNTIEIFCILNYNNFYNLAQKYKLEERQISSLIGFKDEFFVGVLIDQIIKEQNLGNKFYCKKITANEKSGLAARVIKFNGKDKILTIGGDCVIFRKLDDKPLMIIECKEYIDMIRMKELIGESRVIKDDVAESINLLKGIKFCVFSEVLELTEGWAQFLDKSDLKHQIDKIFVIRDGKRKDKENMPVKENLIRFKEYIENFILGIK
;
A
#
# COMPACT_ATOMS: atom_id res chain seq x y z
N MET A 1 -44.47 3.58 -22.10
CA MET A 1 -43.59 3.60 -20.91
C MET A 1 -42.19 3.16 -21.33
N SER A 2 -41.23 4.08 -21.46
CA SER A 2 -39.84 3.72 -21.74
C SER A 2 -39.20 3.16 -20.48
N ILE A 3 -38.80 1.88 -20.50
CA ILE A 3 -37.96 1.29 -19.45
C ILE A 3 -36.65 2.06 -19.46
N LYS A 4 -36.45 2.99 -18.52
CA LYS A 4 -35.15 3.60 -18.26
C LYS A 4 -34.22 2.46 -17.86
N LYS A 5 -33.40 1.95 -18.80
CA LYS A 5 -32.26 1.09 -18.48
C LYS A 5 -31.48 1.80 -17.37
N LYS A 6 -31.47 1.26 -16.16
CA LYS A 6 -30.60 1.73 -15.08
C LYS A 6 -29.19 1.75 -15.66
N LYS A 7 -28.59 2.93 -15.84
CA LYS A 7 -27.17 3.04 -16.19
C LYS A 7 -26.41 2.33 -15.07
N ILE A 8 -25.79 1.19 -15.38
CA ILE A 8 -24.87 0.52 -14.47
C ILE A 8 -23.75 1.52 -14.22
N LYS A 9 -23.63 2.02 -12.99
CA LYS A 9 -22.58 2.96 -12.60
C LYS A 9 -21.29 2.15 -12.57
N VAL A 10 -20.47 2.29 -13.60
CA VAL A 10 -19.17 1.62 -13.69
C VAL A 10 -18.28 2.18 -12.58
N SER A 11 -17.71 1.30 -11.75
CA SER A 11 -16.81 1.74 -10.68
C SER A 11 -15.39 1.94 -11.22
N ALA A 12 -14.59 2.79 -10.54
CA ALA A 12 -13.17 2.96 -10.87
C ALA A 12 -12.41 1.63 -10.80
N LYS A 13 -12.80 0.74 -9.87
CA LYS A 13 -12.22 -0.59 -9.72
C LYS A 13 -12.52 -1.47 -10.95
N ASP A 14 -13.76 -1.49 -11.42
CA ASP A 14 -14.13 -2.27 -12.61
C ASP A 14 -13.37 -1.81 -13.85
N ILE A 15 -13.13 -0.49 -13.97
CA ILE A 15 -12.32 0.08 -15.06
C ILE A 15 -10.87 -0.35 -14.94
N PHE A 16 -10.29 -0.24 -13.73
CA PHE A 16 -8.92 -0.68 -13.47
C PHE A 16 -8.73 -2.15 -13.81
N ASP A 17 -9.55 -3.02 -13.23
CA ASP A 17 -9.44 -4.47 -13.37
C ASP A 17 -9.60 -4.89 -14.83
N LYS A 18 -10.52 -4.26 -15.57
CA LYS A 18 -10.83 -4.62 -16.96
C LYS A 18 -9.81 -4.10 -17.98
N TYR A 19 -9.26 -2.90 -17.77
CA TYR A 19 -8.51 -2.19 -18.81
C TYR A 19 -7.03 -1.95 -18.48
N LEU A 20 -6.63 -2.04 -17.22
CA LEU A 20 -5.29 -1.63 -16.77
C LEU A 20 -4.54 -2.74 -16.02
N ALA A 21 -5.21 -3.51 -15.16
CA ALA A 21 -4.56 -4.49 -14.29
C ALA A 21 -3.63 -5.46 -15.04
N ASN A 22 -4.15 -6.12 -16.09
CA ASN A 22 -3.36 -7.09 -16.86
C ASN A 22 -2.17 -6.47 -17.60
N SER A 23 -2.23 -5.20 -17.98
CA SER A 23 -1.10 -4.53 -18.64
C SER A 23 0.05 -4.21 -17.69
N LEU A 24 -0.18 -4.31 -16.38
CA LEU A 24 0.83 -4.07 -15.34
C LEU A 24 1.61 -5.33 -14.95
N ILE A 25 1.20 -6.52 -15.40
CA ILE A 25 1.79 -7.78 -14.97
C ILE A 25 2.88 -8.20 -15.96
N GLY A 26 4.14 -8.26 -15.50
CA GLY A 26 5.24 -8.86 -16.24
C GLY A 26 5.32 -10.38 -16.04
N LYS A 27 6.22 -11.03 -16.78
CA LYS A 27 6.50 -12.48 -16.64
C LYS A 27 7.08 -12.85 -15.27
N ASN A 28 7.78 -11.91 -14.64
CA ASN A 28 8.45 -12.01 -13.36
C ASN A 28 8.53 -10.61 -12.72
N SER A 29 8.97 -10.53 -11.46
CA SER A 29 9.07 -9.32 -10.65
C SER A 29 9.89 -8.23 -11.33
N SER A 30 11.01 -8.57 -11.95
CA SER A 30 11.86 -7.63 -12.67
C SER A 30 11.16 -7.03 -13.90
N ASN A 31 10.46 -7.86 -14.69
CA ASN A 31 9.71 -7.39 -15.85
C ASN A 31 8.48 -6.56 -15.44
N THR A 32 7.82 -6.91 -14.34
CA THR A 32 6.73 -6.11 -13.75
C THR A 32 7.22 -4.72 -13.34
N ILE A 33 8.40 -4.61 -12.72
CA ILE A 33 9.05 -3.32 -12.41
C ILE A 33 9.29 -2.51 -13.69
N GLU A 34 9.82 -3.13 -14.75
CA GLU A 34 10.09 -2.45 -16.02
C GLU A 34 8.83 -1.89 -16.66
N ILE A 35 7.77 -2.69 -16.71
CA ILE A 35 6.45 -2.26 -17.19
C ILE A 35 5.95 -1.07 -16.37
N PHE A 36 6.10 -1.12 -15.05
CA PHE A 36 5.63 -0.07 -14.17
C PHE A 36 6.39 1.25 -14.36
N CYS A 37 7.70 1.20 -14.62
CA CYS A 37 8.53 2.38 -14.87
C CYS A 37 8.16 3.13 -16.16
N ILE A 38 7.57 2.45 -17.15
CA ILE A 38 7.22 3.05 -18.45
C ILE A 38 5.71 3.34 -18.59
N LEU A 39 4.96 3.25 -17.50
CA LEU A 39 3.53 3.51 -17.50
C LEU A 39 3.24 4.95 -17.90
N ASN A 40 2.44 5.11 -18.96
CA ASN A 40 1.91 6.41 -19.31
C ASN A 40 0.70 6.76 -18.42
N TYR A 41 0.90 7.63 -17.43
CA TYR A 41 -0.15 8.08 -16.52
C TYR A 41 -1.32 8.75 -17.25
N ASN A 42 -1.09 9.34 -18.43
CA ASN A 42 -2.17 9.93 -19.24
C ASN A 42 -3.22 8.90 -19.67
N ASN A 43 -2.88 7.60 -19.76
CA ASN A 43 -3.86 6.55 -20.05
C ASN A 43 -4.94 6.44 -18.96
N PHE A 44 -4.57 6.60 -17.69
CA PHE A 44 -5.51 6.56 -16.56
C PHE A 44 -6.49 7.74 -16.64
N TYR A 45 -5.98 8.95 -16.91
CA TYR A 45 -6.81 10.14 -17.07
C TYR A 45 -7.71 10.08 -18.30
N ASN A 46 -7.20 9.57 -19.43
CA ASN A 46 -7.98 9.38 -20.66
C ASN A 46 -9.13 8.37 -20.44
N LEU A 47 -8.86 7.27 -19.73
CA LEU A 47 -9.90 6.32 -19.34
C LEU A 47 -10.91 6.97 -18.39
N ALA A 48 -10.45 7.70 -17.38
CA ALA A 48 -11.32 8.42 -16.46
C ALA A 48 -12.27 9.39 -17.19
N GLN A 49 -11.76 10.15 -18.16
CA GLN A 49 -12.56 11.04 -19.01
C GLN A 49 -13.57 10.27 -19.86
N LYS A 50 -13.13 9.18 -20.52
CA LYS A 50 -14.00 8.31 -21.34
C LYS A 50 -15.19 7.76 -20.54
N TYR A 51 -14.97 7.39 -19.29
CA TYR A 51 -16.01 6.87 -18.40
C TYR A 51 -16.69 7.93 -17.52
N LYS A 52 -16.32 9.21 -17.69
CA LYS A 52 -16.87 10.35 -16.95
C LYS A 52 -16.79 10.18 -15.43
N LEU A 53 -15.62 9.75 -14.96
CA LEU A 53 -15.34 9.59 -13.53
C LEU A 53 -15.25 10.95 -12.83
N GLU A 54 -15.82 11.03 -11.62
CA GLU A 54 -15.65 12.17 -10.72
C GLU A 54 -14.22 12.22 -10.15
N GLU A 55 -13.73 13.39 -9.72
CA GLU A 55 -12.35 13.58 -9.24
C GLU A 55 -11.92 12.55 -8.18
N ARG A 56 -12.79 12.25 -7.22
CA ARG A 56 -12.54 11.21 -6.20
C ARG A 56 -12.34 9.82 -6.82
N GLN A 57 -13.12 9.49 -7.85
CA GLN A 57 -13.01 8.22 -8.56
C GLN A 57 -11.75 8.16 -9.44
N ILE A 58 -11.29 9.31 -9.96
CA ILE A 58 -9.99 9.40 -10.66
C ILE A 58 -8.85 9.09 -9.69
N SER A 59 -8.85 9.71 -8.51
CA SER A 59 -7.85 9.42 -7.48
C SER A 59 -7.89 7.95 -7.04
N SER A 60 -9.08 7.35 -6.90
CA SER A 60 -9.18 5.90 -6.65
C SER A 60 -8.62 5.05 -7.79
N LEU A 61 -8.87 5.41 -9.06
CA LEU A 61 -8.34 4.70 -10.22
C LEU A 61 -6.80 4.69 -10.22
N ILE A 62 -6.19 5.82 -9.83
CA ILE A 62 -4.73 5.96 -9.68
C ILE A 62 -4.26 5.16 -8.46
N GLY A 63 -4.92 5.27 -7.31
CA GLY A 63 -4.55 4.54 -6.10
C GLY A 63 -4.56 3.02 -6.27
N PHE A 64 -5.53 2.46 -7.01
CA PHE A 64 -5.58 1.02 -7.30
C PHE A 64 -4.35 0.52 -8.04
N LYS A 65 -3.67 1.37 -8.81
CA LYS A 65 -2.43 1.02 -9.52
C LYS A 65 -1.34 0.60 -8.54
N ASP A 66 -1.12 1.38 -7.48
CA ASP A 66 -0.03 1.14 -6.53
C ASP A 66 -0.31 -0.10 -5.68
N GLU A 67 -1.53 -0.20 -5.16
CA GLU A 67 -1.98 -1.37 -4.40
C GLU A 67 -1.85 -2.66 -5.21
N PHE A 68 -2.28 -2.61 -6.48
CA PHE A 68 -2.21 -3.74 -7.39
C PHE A 68 -0.77 -4.11 -7.73
N PHE A 69 0.06 -3.12 -8.06
CA PHE A 69 1.47 -3.32 -8.38
C PHE A 69 2.22 -3.96 -7.21
N VAL A 70 2.07 -3.39 -6.00
CA VAL A 70 2.73 -3.91 -4.79
C VAL A 70 2.29 -5.35 -4.51
N GLY A 71 0.98 -5.64 -4.60
CA GLY A 71 0.45 -6.99 -4.40
C GLY A 71 1.00 -7.99 -5.41
N VAL A 72 0.95 -7.66 -6.70
CA VAL A 72 1.48 -8.50 -7.79
C VAL A 72 2.98 -8.75 -7.61
N LEU A 73 3.73 -7.71 -7.26
CA LEU A 73 5.18 -7.81 -7.09
C LEU A 73 5.52 -8.77 -5.94
N ILE A 74 4.85 -8.66 -4.80
CA ILE A 74 5.05 -9.55 -3.65
C ILE A 74 4.70 -11.00 -4.02
N ASP A 75 3.57 -11.23 -4.69
CA ASP A 75 3.16 -12.57 -5.11
C ASP A 75 4.17 -13.19 -6.09
N GLN A 76 4.73 -12.39 -7.00
CA GLN A 76 5.79 -12.82 -7.90
C GLN A 76 7.08 -13.16 -7.17
N ILE A 77 7.53 -12.33 -6.21
CA ILE A 77 8.70 -12.63 -5.38
C ILE A 77 8.50 -13.95 -4.62
N ILE A 78 7.35 -14.14 -3.98
CA ILE A 78 7.02 -15.38 -3.25
C ILE A 78 7.09 -16.60 -4.20
N LYS A 79 6.55 -16.46 -5.41
CA LYS A 79 6.55 -17.53 -6.42
C LYS A 79 7.95 -17.83 -6.93
N GLU A 80 8.72 -16.81 -7.29
CA GLU A 80 10.10 -16.92 -7.79
C GLU A 80 11.02 -17.60 -6.78
N GLN A 81 10.82 -17.32 -5.50
CA GLN A 81 11.57 -17.94 -4.40
C GLN A 81 11.01 -19.30 -3.96
N ASN A 82 9.97 -19.83 -4.64
CA ASN A 82 9.30 -21.09 -4.29
C ASN A 82 8.74 -21.12 -2.85
N LEU A 83 8.21 -19.99 -2.36
CA LEU A 83 7.71 -19.83 -0.99
C LEU A 83 6.18 -19.80 -0.88
N GLY A 84 5.43 -20.16 -1.93
CA GLY A 84 3.97 -20.10 -1.95
C GLY A 84 3.25 -21.05 -0.97
N ASN A 85 3.97 -22.04 -0.42
CA ASN A 85 3.51 -22.88 0.69
C ASN A 85 3.75 -22.24 2.08
N LYS A 86 4.61 -21.22 2.17
CA LYS A 86 4.99 -20.56 3.42
C LYS A 86 4.34 -19.19 3.59
N PHE A 87 4.21 -18.44 2.51
CA PHE A 87 3.72 -17.06 2.55
C PHE A 87 2.65 -16.80 1.49
N TYR A 88 1.84 -15.77 1.74
CA TYR A 88 0.92 -15.21 0.78
C TYR A 88 0.65 -13.73 1.10
N CYS A 89 0.17 -12.95 0.12
CA CYS A 89 -0.19 -11.54 0.30
C CYS A 89 -1.70 -11.34 0.07
N LYS A 90 -2.33 -10.42 0.81
CA LYS A 90 -3.68 -9.93 0.51
C LYS A 90 -3.90 -8.51 1.02
N LYS A 91 -4.86 -7.80 0.41
CA LYS A 91 -5.37 -6.53 0.95
C LYS A 91 -6.27 -6.80 2.16
N ILE A 92 -6.12 -5.98 3.20
CA ILE A 92 -6.99 -5.98 4.39
C ILE A 92 -7.66 -4.62 4.55
N THR A 93 -8.98 -4.61 4.67
CA THR A 93 -9.74 -3.38 4.94
C THR A 93 -9.94 -3.18 6.44
N ALA A 94 -9.63 -1.99 6.94
CA ALA A 94 -9.82 -1.59 8.33
C ALA A 94 -11.32 -1.49 8.68
N ASN A 95 -11.91 -2.59 9.13
CA ASN A 95 -13.27 -2.66 9.63
C ASN A 95 -13.41 -3.82 10.64
N GLU A 96 -14.57 -3.95 11.27
CA GLU A 96 -14.83 -4.98 12.29
C GLU A 96 -14.86 -6.42 11.74
N LYS A 97 -15.08 -6.59 10.43
CA LYS A 97 -15.24 -7.91 9.80
C LYS A 97 -13.92 -8.50 9.29
N SER A 98 -13.08 -7.65 8.69
CA SER A 98 -11.86 -8.08 7.99
C SER A 98 -10.58 -7.47 8.53
N GLY A 99 -10.67 -6.44 9.38
CA GLY A 99 -9.51 -5.72 9.87
C GLY A 99 -8.64 -6.57 10.79
N LEU A 100 -7.34 -6.30 10.80
CA LEU A 100 -6.41 -6.95 11.72
C LEU A 100 -6.65 -6.40 13.12
N ALA A 101 -6.97 -7.26 14.08
CA ALA A 101 -7.02 -6.88 15.47
C ALA A 101 -5.63 -6.42 15.91
N ALA A 102 -5.48 -5.12 16.18
CA ALA A 102 -4.19 -4.49 16.44
C ALA A 102 -3.96 -4.28 17.93
N ARG A 103 -4.97 -3.76 18.63
CA ARG A 103 -4.85 -3.39 20.04
C ARG A 103 -6.17 -3.52 20.77
N VAL A 104 -6.12 -4.03 22.00
CA VAL A 104 -7.23 -3.95 22.94
C VAL A 104 -7.03 -2.74 23.84
N ILE A 105 -8.02 -1.85 23.92
CA ILE A 105 -8.02 -0.66 24.78
C ILE A 105 -9.22 -0.67 25.73
N LYS A 106 -9.10 0.01 26.88
CA LYS A 106 -10.24 0.35 27.73
C LYS A 106 -10.90 1.65 27.22
N PHE A 107 -12.12 1.56 26.73
CA PHE A 107 -12.91 2.71 26.29
C PHE A 107 -14.25 2.74 27.04
N ASN A 108 -14.50 3.80 27.81
CA ASN A 108 -15.68 3.94 28.68
C ASN A 108 -15.91 2.71 29.58
N GLY A 109 -14.82 2.21 30.19
CA GLY A 109 -14.85 1.04 31.08
C GLY A 109 -15.05 -0.31 30.39
N LYS A 110 -15.15 -0.36 29.06
CA LYS A 110 -15.28 -1.61 28.28
C LYS A 110 -14.05 -1.86 27.43
N ASP A 111 -13.75 -3.14 27.19
CA ASP A 111 -12.73 -3.52 26.22
C ASP A 111 -13.22 -3.23 24.80
N LYS A 112 -12.40 -2.51 24.04
CA LYS A 112 -12.61 -2.24 22.62
C LYS A 112 -11.37 -2.70 21.85
N ILE A 113 -11.60 -3.49 20.81
CA ILE A 113 -10.54 -3.93 19.89
C ILE A 113 -10.45 -2.90 18.77
N LEU A 114 -9.28 -2.27 18.66
CA LEU A 114 -8.92 -1.45 17.50
C LEU A 114 -8.43 -2.35 16.39
N THR A 115 -8.97 -2.16 15.19
CA THR A 115 -8.54 -2.86 13.99
C THR A 115 -7.81 -1.95 13.03
N ILE A 116 -6.87 -2.52 12.28
CA ILE A 116 -6.14 -1.80 11.21
C ILE A 116 -6.26 -2.53 9.86
N GLY A 117 -6.05 -1.76 8.81
CA GLY A 117 -5.99 -2.23 7.42
C GLY A 117 -4.56 -2.47 6.96
N GLY A 118 -4.45 -2.72 5.66
CA GLY A 118 -3.21 -2.79 4.93
C GLY A 118 -3.51 -2.96 3.45
N ASP A 119 -3.00 -2.08 2.60
CA ASP A 119 -3.16 -2.23 1.15
C ASP A 119 -2.54 -3.54 0.66
N CYS A 120 -1.40 -3.92 1.24
CA CYS A 120 -0.79 -5.23 1.08
C CYS A 120 -0.28 -5.75 2.42
N VAL A 121 -0.77 -6.92 2.83
CA VAL A 121 -0.35 -7.59 4.06
C VAL A 121 0.22 -8.96 3.74
N ILE A 122 1.47 -9.19 4.14
CA ILE A 122 2.15 -10.48 4.00
C ILE A 122 1.84 -11.34 5.21
N PHE A 123 1.38 -12.56 4.97
CA PHE A 123 1.03 -13.54 5.99
C PHE A 123 1.92 -14.76 5.92
N ARG A 124 2.19 -15.35 7.09
CA ARG A 124 2.65 -16.73 7.20
C ARG A 124 1.46 -17.66 7.07
N LYS A 125 1.57 -18.65 6.18
CA LYS A 125 0.48 -19.55 5.82
C LYS A 125 0.16 -20.60 6.90
N LEU A 126 1.16 -20.99 7.71
CA LEU A 126 1.00 -22.02 8.75
C LEU A 126 -0.08 -21.67 9.78
N ASP A 127 -0.16 -20.40 10.18
CA ASP A 127 -0.97 -19.92 11.31
C ASP A 127 -1.72 -18.63 11.00
N ASP A 128 -1.81 -18.26 9.72
CA ASP A 128 -2.41 -17.02 9.25
C ASP A 128 -1.88 -15.75 9.94
N LYS A 129 -0.62 -15.78 10.39
CA LYS A 129 -0.03 -14.66 11.14
C LYS A 129 0.38 -13.54 10.19
N PRO A 130 -0.10 -12.29 10.39
CA PRO A 130 0.39 -11.14 9.63
C PRO A 130 1.82 -10.81 10.06
N LEU A 131 2.70 -10.63 9.08
CA LEU A 131 4.14 -10.41 9.28
C LEU A 131 4.58 -9.01 8.86
N MET A 132 3.95 -8.45 7.83
CA MET A 132 4.24 -7.11 7.34
C MET A 132 2.97 -6.48 6.78
N ILE A 133 2.71 -5.23 7.16
CA ILE A 133 1.70 -4.36 6.57
C ILE A 133 2.43 -3.34 5.70
N ILE A 134 1.92 -3.13 4.49
CA ILE A 134 2.39 -2.12 3.55
C ILE A 134 1.21 -1.25 3.16
N GLU A 135 1.29 0.03 3.51
CA GLU A 135 0.33 1.07 3.12
C GLU A 135 0.80 1.74 1.83
N CYS A 136 -0.07 1.83 0.83
CA CYS A 136 0.21 2.50 -0.42
C CYS A 136 -0.34 3.93 -0.39
N LYS A 137 0.46 4.90 -0.83
CA LYS A 137 0.08 6.32 -0.85
C LYS A 137 0.57 6.98 -2.13
N GLU A 138 -0.32 7.63 -2.89
CA GLU A 138 0.09 8.42 -4.06
C GLU A 138 1.14 9.49 -3.67
N TYR A 139 1.04 10.08 -2.48
CA TYR A 139 2.05 10.99 -1.95
C TYR A 139 2.02 11.00 -0.42
N ILE A 140 3.14 11.40 0.18
CA ILE A 140 3.23 11.67 1.62
C ILE A 140 3.50 13.16 1.83
N ASP A 141 2.50 13.87 2.35
CA ASP A 141 2.65 15.21 2.91
C ASP A 141 2.65 15.16 4.45
N MET A 142 2.68 16.34 5.08
CA MET A 142 2.64 16.49 6.53
C MET A 142 1.40 15.89 7.21
N ILE A 143 0.25 15.87 6.54
CA ILE A 143 -0.99 15.33 7.09
C ILE A 143 -0.95 13.80 7.02
N ARG A 144 -0.56 13.26 5.87
CA ARG A 144 -0.48 11.82 5.60
C ARG A 144 0.59 11.18 6.48
N MET A 145 1.69 11.89 6.70
CA MET A 145 2.71 11.43 7.64
C MET A 145 2.16 11.28 9.07
N LYS A 146 1.31 12.22 9.54
CA LYS A 146 0.68 12.11 10.86
C LYS A 146 -0.31 10.94 10.95
N GLU A 147 -1.07 10.68 9.88
CA GLU A 147 -1.97 9.52 9.79
C GLU A 147 -1.17 8.21 9.91
N LEU A 148 -0.09 8.08 9.14
CA LEU A 148 0.81 6.93 9.16
C LEU A 148 1.50 6.73 10.52
N ILE A 149 1.90 7.82 11.18
CA ILE A 149 2.42 7.76 12.57
C ILE A 149 1.33 7.22 13.51
N GLY A 150 0.09 7.71 13.40
CA GLY A 150 -1.03 7.25 14.21
C GLY A 150 -1.29 5.75 14.06
N GLU A 151 -1.27 5.26 12.82
CA GLU A 151 -1.37 3.83 12.50
C GLU A 151 -0.22 3.01 13.10
N SER A 152 1.02 3.46 12.90
CA SER A 152 2.20 2.83 13.47
C SER A 152 2.11 2.76 14.99
N ARG A 153 1.67 3.82 15.66
CA ARG A 153 1.46 3.85 17.12
C ARG A 153 0.48 2.78 17.57
N VAL A 154 -0.65 2.64 16.88
CA VAL A 154 -1.65 1.60 17.19
C VAL A 154 -1.02 0.20 17.12
N ILE A 155 -0.13 -0.02 16.14
CA ILE A 155 0.56 -1.31 15.92
C ILE A 155 1.73 -1.53 16.90
N LYS A 156 2.45 -0.49 17.29
CA LYS A 156 3.81 -0.60 17.83
C LYS A 156 3.95 -0.20 19.30
N ASP A 157 3.15 0.74 19.78
CA ASP A 157 3.34 1.28 21.13
C ASP A 157 3.01 0.23 22.19
N ASP A 158 3.84 0.07 23.21
CA ASP A 158 3.43 -0.60 24.44
C ASP A 158 2.73 0.45 25.31
N VAL A 159 1.41 0.32 25.51
CA VAL A 159 0.61 1.25 26.33
C VAL A 159 0.07 0.49 27.53
N ALA A 160 0.23 1.07 28.73
CA ALA A 160 -0.26 0.51 29.97
C ALA A 160 -1.76 0.17 29.85
N GLU A 161 -2.16 -0.97 30.39
CA GLU A 161 -3.55 -1.47 30.35
C GLU A 161 -4.09 -1.79 28.94
N SER A 162 -3.23 -1.76 27.91
CA SER A 162 -3.56 -2.21 26.55
C SER A 162 -2.80 -3.48 26.20
N ILE A 163 -3.40 -4.29 25.31
CA ILE A 163 -2.74 -5.50 24.77
C ILE A 163 -2.42 -5.25 23.30
N ASN A 164 -1.13 -5.28 22.96
CA ASN A 164 -0.66 -5.22 21.57
C ASN A 164 -0.72 -6.62 20.94
N LEU A 165 -1.59 -6.79 19.94
CA LEU A 165 -1.84 -8.07 19.28
C LEU A 165 -0.96 -8.30 18.05
N LEU A 166 -0.28 -7.25 17.55
CA LEU A 166 0.57 -7.28 16.36
C LEU A 166 2.05 -7.09 16.71
N LYS A 167 2.45 -7.43 17.93
CA LYS A 167 3.83 -7.27 18.40
C LYS A 167 4.82 -7.93 17.43
N GLY A 168 5.79 -7.15 16.96
CA GLY A 168 6.84 -7.59 16.05
C GLY A 168 6.48 -7.58 14.56
N ILE A 169 5.26 -7.19 14.18
CA ILE A 169 4.91 -6.99 12.76
C ILE A 169 5.74 -5.86 12.16
N LYS A 170 6.05 -5.92 10.86
CA LYS A 170 6.63 -4.81 10.11
C LYS A 170 5.53 -3.86 9.59
N PHE A 171 5.75 -2.55 9.69
CA PHE A 171 4.87 -1.53 9.13
C PHE A 171 5.66 -0.67 8.15
N CYS A 172 5.36 -0.81 6.87
CA CYS A 172 6.06 -0.13 5.78
C CYS A 172 5.09 0.74 4.99
N VAL A 173 5.64 1.71 4.26
CA VAL A 173 4.87 2.60 3.39
C VAL A 173 5.50 2.60 2.02
N PHE A 174 4.68 2.34 1.00
CA PHE A 174 5.04 2.51 -0.39
C PHE A 174 4.38 3.79 -0.90
N SER A 175 5.17 4.73 -1.41
CA SER A 175 4.63 5.98 -1.93
C SER A 175 5.25 6.40 -3.24
N GLU A 176 4.46 7.06 -4.08
CA GLU A 176 5.01 7.62 -5.31
C GLU A 176 5.97 8.76 -5.01
N VAL A 177 5.54 9.80 -4.31
CA VAL A 177 6.36 11.01 -4.06
C VAL A 177 6.31 11.45 -2.60
N LEU A 178 7.39 12.12 -2.17
CA LEU A 178 7.50 12.74 -0.86
C LEU A 178 7.32 14.26 -0.97
N GLU A 179 6.21 14.80 -0.47
CA GLU A 179 5.88 16.23 -0.49
C GLU A 179 6.05 16.85 0.92
N LEU A 180 7.22 16.62 1.52
CA LEU A 180 7.59 17.22 2.80
C LEU A 180 8.41 18.50 2.59
N THR A 181 8.40 19.39 3.59
CA THR A 181 9.31 20.53 3.61
C THR A 181 10.77 20.04 3.72
N GLU A 182 11.74 20.80 3.20
CA GLU A 182 13.16 20.41 3.17
C GLU A 182 13.68 19.98 4.55
N GLY A 183 13.29 20.70 5.61
CA GLY A 183 13.64 20.33 6.97
C GLY A 183 13.12 18.94 7.35
N TRP A 184 11.85 18.64 7.08
CA TRP A 184 11.27 17.34 7.41
C TRP A 184 11.85 16.18 6.60
N ALA A 185 12.12 16.40 5.31
CA ALA A 185 12.72 15.39 4.46
C ALA A 185 14.14 14.99 4.95
N GLN A 186 14.95 15.96 5.37
CA GLN A 186 16.31 15.70 5.88
C GLN A 186 16.34 14.90 7.19
N PHE A 187 15.29 15.00 8.00
CA PHE A 187 15.21 14.32 9.30
C PHE A 187 14.46 13.00 9.27
N LEU A 188 13.77 12.65 8.18
CA LEU A 188 12.86 11.50 8.14
C LEU A 188 13.52 10.17 8.56
N ASP A 189 14.78 9.95 8.16
CA ASP A 189 15.52 8.73 8.51
C ASP A 189 16.14 8.74 9.91
N LYS A 190 16.33 9.93 10.51
CA LYS A 190 17.09 10.12 11.76
C LYS A 190 16.26 10.62 12.93
N SER A 191 14.95 10.75 12.77
CA SER A 191 14.09 11.36 13.78
C SER A 191 12.93 10.47 14.19
N ASP A 192 12.40 10.76 15.38
CA ASP A 192 11.14 10.22 15.88
C ASP A 192 9.94 10.53 14.96
N LEU A 193 10.13 11.34 13.92
CA LEU A 193 9.09 11.77 12.98
C LEU A 193 8.48 10.61 12.19
N LYS A 194 9.14 9.45 12.07
CA LYS A 194 8.53 8.25 11.45
C LYS A 194 7.97 7.26 12.45
N HIS A 195 8.04 7.53 13.76
CA HIS A 195 7.48 6.71 14.85
C HIS A 195 7.39 5.20 14.54
N GLN A 196 8.51 4.49 14.59
CA GLN A 196 8.57 3.03 14.38
C GLN A 196 7.98 2.49 13.04
N ILE A 197 7.72 3.34 12.05
CA ILE A 197 7.54 2.92 10.65
C ILE A 197 8.88 2.31 10.20
N ASP A 198 8.86 1.03 9.84
CA ASP A 198 10.07 0.25 9.57
C ASP A 198 10.78 0.75 8.31
N LYS A 199 10.02 1.07 7.25
CA LYS A 199 10.57 1.59 6.00
C LYS A 199 9.54 2.40 5.20
N ILE A 200 9.99 3.51 4.62
CA ILE A 200 9.22 4.29 3.64
C ILE A 200 9.97 4.19 2.31
N PHE A 201 9.26 3.79 1.27
CA PHE A 201 9.78 3.70 -0.10
C PHE A 201 9.15 4.82 -0.91
N VAL A 202 9.99 5.64 -1.54
CA VAL A 202 9.57 6.72 -2.43
C VAL A 202 10.10 6.38 -3.82
N ILE A 203 9.20 6.22 -4.78
CA ILE A 203 9.56 5.66 -6.10
C ILE A 203 9.72 6.72 -7.19
N ARG A 204 9.28 7.96 -6.98
CA ARG A 204 9.37 9.09 -7.91
C ARG A 204 9.95 10.30 -7.18
N ASP A 205 10.69 11.12 -7.91
CA ASP A 205 11.10 12.44 -7.42
C ASP A 205 9.99 13.50 -7.67
N GLY A 206 10.18 14.73 -7.19
CA GLY A 206 9.29 15.83 -7.51
C GLY A 206 7.92 15.78 -6.81
N LYS A 207 6.89 16.28 -7.48
CA LYS A 207 5.54 16.45 -6.92
C LYS A 207 4.54 15.55 -7.62
N ARG A 208 3.41 15.28 -6.97
CA ARG A 208 2.33 14.44 -7.52
C ARG A 208 1.78 15.00 -8.84
N LYS A 209 1.85 16.33 -9.01
CA LYS A 209 1.40 17.04 -10.20
C LYS A 209 2.35 16.86 -11.40
N ASP A 210 3.58 16.42 -11.17
CA ASP A 210 4.60 16.25 -12.22
C ASP A 210 4.40 14.90 -12.92
N LYS A 211 3.30 14.77 -13.66
CA LYS A 211 2.82 13.50 -14.25
C LYS A 211 3.81 12.84 -15.21
N GLU A 212 4.71 13.62 -15.79
CA GLU A 212 5.76 13.13 -16.69
C GLU A 212 6.97 12.57 -15.94
N ASN A 213 7.07 12.81 -14.62
CA ASN A 213 8.12 12.22 -13.83
C ASN A 213 7.80 10.75 -13.58
N MET A 214 8.62 9.85 -14.11
CA MET A 214 8.39 8.41 -14.06
C MET A 214 9.00 7.79 -12.80
N PRO A 215 8.53 6.60 -12.38
CA PRO A 215 9.18 5.84 -11.31
C PRO A 215 10.66 5.57 -11.61
N VAL A 216 11.51 5.77 -10.60
CA VAL A 216 12.94 5.46 -10.61
C VAL A 216 13.12 3.96 -10.38
N LYS A 217 13.64 3.26 -11.40
CA LYS A 217 13.77 1.79 -11.40
C LYS A 217 14.54 1.27 -10.19
N GLU A 218 15.61 1.95 -9.81
CA GLU A 218 16.47 1.58 -8.69
C GLU A 218 15.71 1.59 -7.35
N ASN A 219 14.76 2.51 -7.16
CA ASN A 219 13.95 2.57 -5.94
C ASN A 219 12.97 1.39 -5.87
N LEU A 220 12.42 0.97 -7.01
CA LEU A 220 11.56 -0.22 -7.10
C LEU A 220 12.34 -1.51 -6.89
N ILE A 221 13.57 -1.60 -7.40
CA ILE A 221 14.47 -2.74 -7.14
C ILE A 221 14.78 -2.83 -5.64
N ARG A 222 15.11 -1.70 -4.99
CA ARG A 222 15.32 -1.67 -3.53
C ARG A 222 14.10 -2.10 -2.73
N PHE A 223 12.89 -1.73 -3.18
CA PHE A 223 11.65 -2.22 -2.57
C PHE A 223 11.53 -3.74 -2.71
N LYS A 224 11.73 -4.28 -3.92
CA LYS A 224 11.73 -5.73 -4.19
C LYS A 224 12.73 -6.45 -3.28
N GLU A 225 13.99 -6.01 -3.25
CA GLU A 225 15.06 -6.61 -2.45
C GLU A 225 14.74 -6.59 -0.96
N TYR A 226 14.13 -5.51 -0.46
CA TYR A 226 13.72 -5.44 0.94
C TYR A 226 12.68 -6.52 1.29
N ILE A 227 11.66 -6.70 0.44
CA ILE A 227 10.65 -7.75 0.62
C ILE A 227 11.28 -9.14 0.52
N GLU A 228 12.12 -9.36 -0.49
CA GLU A 228 12.81 -10.62 -0.74
C GLU A 228 13.70 -11.02 0.45
N ASN A 229 14.53 -10.10 0.94
CA ASN A 229 15.37 -10.33 2.11
C ASN A 229 14.53 -10.61 3.37
N PHE A 230 13.41 -9.90 3.55
CA PHE A 230 12.51 -10.12 4.66
C PHE A 230 11.92 -11.54 4.67
N ILE A 231 11.39 -12.02 3.54
CA ILE A 231 10.76 -13.34 3.46
C ILE A 231 11.79 -14.49 3.49
N LEU A 232 13.03 -14.23 3.04
CA LEU A 232 14.14 -15.18 3.11
C LEU A 232 14.82 -15.19 4.49
N GLY A 233 14.56 -14.20 5.33
CA GLY A 233 15.21 -14.04 6.63
C GLY A 233 16.68 -13.61 6.53
N ILE A 234 17.06 -12.97 5.43
CA ILE A 234 18.40 -12.41 5.21
C ILE A 234 18.48 -11.08 5.98
N LYS A 235 19.53 -10.94 6.79
CA LYS A 235 19.78 -9.73 7.60
C LYS A 235 20.53 -8.67 6.81
#